data_AF-A0A3L6DCE2-F1
#
_entry.id   AF-A0A3L6DCE2-F1
#
_cell.length_a   1.000
_cell.length_b   1.000
_cell.length_c   1.000
_cell.angle_alpha   90.00
_cell.angle_beta   90.00
_cell.angle_gamma   90.00
#
_symmetry.space_group_name_H-M   'P 1'
#
loop_
_entity.id
_entity.type
_entity.pdbx_description
1 polymer ?
#
loop_
_entity_poly.entity_id
_entity_poly.type
_entity_poly.pdbx_seq_one_letter_code
_entity_poly.pdbx_strand_id
1 'polypeptide(L)'
;MALSLSLARPAPLAVSAGAGARKLPAASLAFPAKSFFGAPLAATAASVASPLPRKPATSTTSLEVVAAGKKGYKMKTHKASAKRFRVTGRGKIVRRCAGKQHLLAKKNTKRKKRLSKMVQVNKSDYDNVTGALPYLKVNRKAN
;
A
#
# COMPACT_ATOMS: atom_id res chain seq x y z
N MET A 1 -28.06 -33.86 52.22
CA MET A 1 -29.38 -33.58 51.63
C MET A 1 -29.22 -32.30 50.81
N ALA A 2 -28.85 -32.42 49.52
CA ALA A 2 -29.73 -32.17 48.37
C ALA A 2 -30.46 -30.82 48.51
N LEU A 3 -30.20 -29.80 47.68
CA LEU A 3 -30.65 -29.76 46.29
C LEU A 3 -29.78 -28.82 45.44
N SER A 4 -29.18 -29.37 44.40
CA SER A 4 -28.59 -28.66 43.27
C SER A 4 -29.68 -28.17 42.32
N LEU A 5 -29.93 -26.86 42.22
CA LEU A 5 -30.75 -26.29 41.15
C LEU A 5 -29.89 -25.91 39.94
N SER A 6 -29.79 -26.87 39.03
CA SER A 6 -29.32 -26.73 37.65
C SER A 6 -30.34 -25.93 36.83
N LEU A 7 -30.08 -24.64 36.59
CA LEU A 7 -30.82 -23.86 35.61
C LEU A 7 -30.19 -24.08 34.22
N ALA A 8 -30.91 -24.87 33.43
CA ALA A 8 -30.59 -25.24 32.07
C ALA A 8 -30.44 -24.02 31.15
N ARG A 9 -29.34 -24.02 30.39
CA ARG A 9 -29.17 -23.17 29.18
C ARG A 9 -30.18 -23.61 28.11
N PRO A 10 -30.99 -22.70 27.52
CA PRO A 10 -31.67 -23.01 26.28
C PRO A 10 -30.69 -22.91 25.09
N ALA A 11 -30.61 -23.99 24.33
CA ALA A 11 -29.90 -24.07 23.06
C ALA A 11 -30.61 -23.24 21.97
N PRO A 12 -29.88 -22.71 20.97
CA PRO A 12 -30.46 -21.91 19.90
C PRO A 12 -31.30 -22.76 18.94
N LEU A 13 -32.53 -22.32 18.67
CA LEU A 13 -33.38 -22.86 17.62
C LEU A 13 -32.74 -22.62 16.25
N ALA A 14 -32.43 -23.72 15.57
CA ALA A 14 -32.01 -23.74 14.18
C ALA A 14 -33.23 -23.49 13.27
N VAL A 15 -33.25 -22.35 12.59
CA VAL A 15 -34.19 -22.10 11.49
C VAL A 15 -33.54 -22.56 10.20
N SER A 16 -34.07 -23.66 9.68
CA SER A 16 -33.78 -24.27 8.39
C SER A 16 -34.50 -23.57 7.23
N ALA A 17 -33.91 -23.73 6.05
CA ALA A 17 -34.54 -23.74 4.73
C ALA A 17 -34.96 -22.40 4.10
N GLY A 18 -34.37 -22.12 2.93
CA GLY A 18 -34.76 -21.04 2.05
C GLY A 18 -33.81 -20.85 0.86
N ALA A 19 -33.56 -21.92 0.10
CA ALA A 19 -32.99 -21.79 -1.24
C ALA A 19 -33.97 -20.99 -2.13
N GLY A 20 -33.51 -19.90 -2.70
CA GLY A 20 -34.33 -19.04 -3.54
C GLY A 20 -33.47 -18.03 -4.28
N ALA A 21 -32.71 -18.51 -5.26
CA ALA A 21 -32.03 -17.68 -6.24
C ALA A 21 -33.08 -16.89 -7.05
N ARG A 22 -33.37 -15.66 -6.62
CA ARG A 22 -34.11 -14.69 -7.44
C ARG A 22 -33.12 -13.91 -8.28
N LYS A 23 -33.04 -14.33 -9.54
CA LYS A 23 -32.43 -13.67 -10.69
C LYS A 23 -32.87 -12.20 -10.71
N LEU A 24 -31.95 -11.26 -10.45
CA LEU A 24 -32.21 -9.83 -10.61
C LEU A 24 -32.16 -9.50 -12.11
N PRO A 25 -33.21 -8.89 -12.70
CA PRO A 25 -33.18 -8.45 -14.08
C PRO A 25 -32.29 -7.21 -14.24
N ALA A 26 -31.38 -7.28 -15.21
CA ALA A 26 -30.68 -6.13 -15.75
C ALA A 26 -31.71 -5.21 -16.42
N ALA A 27 -32.04 -4.09 -15.77
CA ALA A 27 -32.81 -3.00 -16.36
C ALA A 27 -31.94 -1.75 -16.41
N SER A 28 -31.46 -1.49 -17.61
CA SER A 28 -30.78 -0.30 -18.09
C SER A 28 -31.62 0.95 -17.85
N LEU A 29 -31.15 1.85 -16.99
CA LEU A 29 -31.57 3.25 -17.05
C LEU A 29 -30.76 3.93 -18.16
N ALA A 30 -31.45 4.13 -19.27
CA ALA A 30 -30.98 4.84 -20.45
C ALA A 30 -30.69 6.31 -20.11
N PHE A 31 -29.44 6.72 -20.27
CA PHE A 31 -29.11 8.14 -20.42
C PHE A 31 -29.22 8.49 -21.91
N PRO A 32 -30.06 9.46 -22.32
CA PRO A 32 -30.26 9.77 -23.72
C PRO A 32 -29.03 10.47 -24.31
N ALA A 33 -28.47 9.84 -25.34
CA ALA A 33 -27.47 10.42 -26.22
C ALA A 33 -28.13 11.52 -27.08
N LYS A 34 -27.71 12.77 -26.88
CA LYS A 34 -27.80 13.83 -27.89
C LYS A 34 -26.39 14.23 -28.29
N SER A 35 -25.95 13.56 -29.36
CA SER A 35 -25.12 14.08 -30.45
C SER A 35 -24.65 15.53 -30.33
N PHE A 36 -23.39 15.73 -29.96
CA PHE A 36 -22.58 16.84 -30.47
C PHE A 36 -21.57 16.24 -31.44
N PHE A 37 -22.00 16.22 -32.70
CA PHE A 37 -21.22 16.49 -33.91
C PHE A 37 -19.70 16.23 -33.85
N GLY A 38 -19.26 15.19 -34.55
CA GLY A 38 -17.85 14.93 -34.83
C GLY A 38 -17.66 13.63 -35.59
N ALA A 39 -17.96 13.65 -36.89
CA ALA A 39 -17.82 12.51 -37.79
C ALA A 39 -16.35 12.03 -37.91
N PRO A 40 -16.11 10.71 -38.12
CA PRO A 40 -14.80 10.20 -38.48
C PRO A 40 -14.65 10.17 -40.00
N LEU A 41 -13.56 10.73 -40.53
CA LEU A 41 -13.16 10.55 -41.92
C LEU A 41 -12.02 9.53 -41.98
N ALA A 42 -12.22 8.52 -42.81
CA ALA A 42 -11.45 7.29 -42.88
C ALA A 42 -10.05 7.45 -43.49
N ALA A 43 -9.17 6.55 -43.04
CA ALA A 43 -8.14 5.83 -43.81
C ALA A 43 -7.07 6.61 -44.60
N THR A 44 -5.81 6.38 -44.23
CA THR A 44 -4.77 5.93 -45.17
C THR A 44 -3.74 5.07 -44.46
N ALA A 45 -3.35 3.98 -45.13
CA ALA A 45 -2.34 3.02 -44.71
C ALA A 45 -0.92 3.54 -44.99
N ALA A 46 0.00 3.35 -44.05
CA ALA A 46 1.45 3.29 -44.26
C ALA A 46 2.03 2.44 -43.11
N SER A 47 2.41 1.18 -43.35
CA SER A 47 3.69 0.74 -43.89
C SER A 47 4.87 1.07 -42.95
N VAL A 48 5.32 0.01 -42.26
CA VAL A 48 6.68 -0.32 -41.82
C VAL A 48 7.62 0.81 -41.39
N ALA A 49 7.82 0.96 -40.08
CA ALA A 49 9.07 1.49 -39.54
C ALA A 49 9.37 0.84 -38.19
N SER A 50 10.42 0.04 -38.18
CA SER A 50 10.97 -0.69 -37.04
C SER A 50 11.24 0.24 -35.84
N PRO A 51 10.86 -0.12 -34.60
CA PRO A 51 11.31 0.62 -33.43
C PRO A 51 12.79 0.27 -33.16
N LEU A 52 13.69 1.15 -33.59
CA LEU A 52 15.08 1.12 -33.15
C LEU A 52 15.13 1.25 -31.61
N PRO A 53 15.95 0.43 -30.91
CA PRO A 53 16.12 0.55 -29.47
C PRO A 53 16.81 1.89 -29.16
N ARG A 54 16.08 2.81 -28.52
CA ARG A 54 16.68 4.03 -27.96
C ARG A 54 17.60 3.63 -26.82
N LYS A 55 18.92 3.56 -27.09
CA LYS A 55 19.97 3.48 -26.05
C LYS A 55 19.77 4.63 -25.05
N PRO A 56 19.82 4.40 -23.73
CA PRO A 56 19.89 5.51 -22.77
C PRO A 56 21.22 6.24 -22.97
N ALA A 57 21.14 7.53 -23.28
CA ALA A 57 22.31 8.40 -23.34
C ALA A 57 22.96 8.48 -21.96
N THR A 58 24.17 7.93 -21.84
CA THR A 58 25.07 8.19 -20.72
C THR A 58 25.62 9.60 -20.87
N SER A 59 25.00 10.58 -20.19
CA SER A 59 25.60 11.90 -20.02
C SER A 59 26.72 11.79 -19.00
N THR A 60 27.93 11.47 -19.47
CA THR A 60 29.18 11.74 -18.76
C THR A 60 29.36 13.25 -18.71
N THR A 61 28.69 13.91 -17.77
CA THR A 61 29.00 15.29 -17.42
C THR A 61 30.13 15.20 -16.39
N SER A 62 31.35 15.29 -16.90
CA SER A 62 32.57 15.47 -16.12
C SER A 62 32.43 16.70 -15.24
N LEU A 63 32.31 16.47 -13.93
CA LEU A 63 32.33 17.52 -12.92
C LEU A 63 33.79 17.96 -12.75
N GLU A 64 34.14 19.08 -13.38
CA GLU A 64 35.33 19.86 -13.07
C GLU A 64 35.20 20.37 -11.61
N VAL A 65 36.17 19.99 -10.77
CA VAL A 65 36.20 20.23 -9.33
C VAL A 65 36.89 21.58 -9.07
N VAL A 66 36.12 22.61 -8.68
CA VAL A 66 36.68 23.76 -7.96
C VAL A 66 36.52 23.51 -6.47
N ALA A 67 37.59 23.00 -5.87
CA ALA A 67 37.69 22.74 -4.44
C ALA A 67 38.00 24.05 -3.69
N ALA A 68 37.05 24.48 -2.85
CA ALA A 68 37.30 25.46 -1.80
C ALA A 68 36.76 24.90 -0.47
N GLY A 69 37.69 24.54 0.43
CA GLY A 69 37.51 24.54 1.90
C GLY A 69 36.29 23.84 2.53
N LYS A 70 35.66 22.84 1.88
CA LYS A 70 34.51 22.15 2.47
C LYS A 70 34.93 20.86 3.16
N LYS A 71 34.70 20.80 4.48
CA LYS A 71 34.62 19.55 5.25
C LYS A 71 33.89 18.50 4.40
N GLY A 72 34.54 17.37 4.13
CA GLY A 72 34.14 16.41 3.09
C GLY A 72 32.65 16.04 3.11
N TYR A 73 32.09 15.74 1.93
CA TYR A 73 30.69 15.33 1.79
C TYR A 73 30.41 14.04 2.59
N LYS A 74 29.55 14.15 3.59
CA LYS A 74 29.01 13.01 4.35
C LYS A 74 27.57 12.76 3.90
N MET A 75 27.21 11.49 3.76
CA MET A 75 25.86 11.10 3.38
C MET A 75 24.82 11.69 4.33
N LYS A 76 23.77 12.32 3.80
CA LYS A 76 22.71 12.90 4.63
C LYS A 76 21.60 11.88 4.86
N THR A 77 21.07 11.84 6.08
CA THR A 77 19.90 11.02 6.39
C THR A 77 18.62 11.70 5.92
N HIS A 78 17.75 10.96 5.23
CA HIS A 78 16.43 11.45 4.88
C HIS A 78 15.54 11.57 6.13
N LYS A 79 15.38 12.80 6.63
CA LYS A 79 14.74 13.07 7.93
C LYS A 79 13.27 12.65 7.98
N ALA A 80 12.53 12.74 6.88
CA ALA A 80 11.14 12.29 6.85
C ALA A 80 11.01 10.77 7.02
N SER A 81 11.95 9.99 6.47
CA SER A 81 12.00 8.54 6.69
C SER A 81 12.40 8.21 8.13
N ALA A 82 13.37 8.94 8.69
CA ALA A 82 13.84 8.72 10.06
C ALA A 82 12.73 8.96 11.11
N LYS A 83 11.81 9.88 10.86
CA LYS A 83 10.64 10.12 11.72
C LYS A 83 9.59 8.98 11.67
N ARG A 84 9.58 8.18 10.59
CA ARG A 84 8.55 7.16 10.34
C ARG A 84 8.99 5.75 10.72
N PHE A 85 10.26 5.42 10.51
CA PHE A 85 10.82 4.09 10.72
C PHE A 85 11.75 4.07 11.92
N ARG A 86 11.67 3.01 12.73
CA ARG A 86 12.60 2.78 13.84
C ARG A 86 13.08 1.34 13.84
N VAL A 87 14.22 1.10 14.48
CA VAL A 87 14.81 -0.23 14.63
C VAL A 87 14.60 -0.74 16.05
N THR A 88 14.27 -2.01 16.17
CA THR A 88 14.22 -2.74 17.45
C THR A 88 15.63 -3.14 17.89
N GLY A 89 15.85 -3.47 19.17
CA GLY A 89 17.17 -3.91 19.64
C GLY A 89 17.76 -5.11 18.86
N ARG A 90 16.90 -5.97 18.29
CA ARG A 90 17.31 -7.12 17.46
C ARG A 90 17.67 -6.73 16.01
N GLY A 91 17.47 -5.49 15.61
CA GLY A 91 17.77 -4.99 14.26
C GLY A 91 16.62 -5.05 13.25
N LYS A 92 15.38 -5.36 13.67
CA LYS A 92 14.19 -5.36 12.79
C LYS A 92 13.64 -3.94 12.61
N ILE A 93 13.26 -3.57 11.38
CA ILE A 93 12.63 -2.27 11.08
C ILE A 93 11.13 -2.34 11.33
N VAL A 94 10.61 -1.42 12.13
CA VAL A 94 9.19 -1.32 12.48
C VAL A 94 8.60 0.03 12.11
N ARG A 95 7.29 0.01 11.82
CA ARG A 95 6.47 1.19 11.48
C ARG A 95 5.12 1.14 12.18
N ARG A 96 4.42 2.27 12.20
CA ARG A 96 3.00 2.33 12.60
C ARG A 96 2.10 1.91 11.44
N CYS A 97 0.92 1.38 11.75
CA CYS A 97 -0.12 1.18 10.75
C CYS A 97 -0.80 2.51 10.39
N ALA A 98 -1.17 2.67 9.12
CA ALA A 98 -1.89 3.83 8.63
C ALA A 98 -3.39 3.78 8.96
N GLY A 99 -4.05 4.95 8.96
CA GLY A 99 -5.51 5.03 9.00
C GLY A 99 -6.16 5.05 10.40
N LYS A 100 -5.44 5.44 11.45
CA LYS A 100 -5.99 5.62 12.83
C LYS A 100 -6.05 7.08 13.30
N GLN A 101 -6.07 8.05 12.39
CA GLN A 101 -6.14 9.48 12.72
C GLN A 101 -7.58 10.00 12.77
N HIS A 102 -8.34 9.87 11.67
CA HIS A 102 -9.71 10.36 11.54
C HIS A 102 -10.69 9.23 11.10
N LEU A 103 -12.00 9.51 11.17
CA LEU A 103 -13.10 8.58 10.86
C LEU A 103 -12.98 7.26 11.63
N LEU A 104 -12.88 7.36 12.96
CA LEU A 104 -12.75 6.20 13.85
C LEU A 104 -14.10 5.57 14.21
N ALA A 105 -15.20 6.35 14.15
CA ALA A 105 -16.55 5.88 14.47
C ALA A 105 -16.98 4.72 13.56
N LYS A 106 -16.79 4.84 12.24
CA LYS A 106 -17.12 3.79 11.26
C LYS A 106 -16.22 2.55 11.30
N LYS A 107 -15.20 2.51 12.16
CA LYS A 107 -14.25 1.41 12.24
C LYS A 107 -14.56 0.55 13.46
N ASN A 108 -14.84 -0.74 13.23
CA ASN A 108 -14.99 -1.72 14.31
C ASN A 108 -13.78 -1.71 15.26
N THR A 109 -14.02 -1.89 16.56
CA THR A 109 -13.01 -1.97 17.63
C THR A 109 -11.88 -2.96 17.33
N LYS A 110 -12.16 -4.12 16.73
CA LYS A 110 -11.14 -5.10 16.28
C LYS A 110 -10.16 -4.47 15.28
N ARG A 111 -10.67 -3.69 14.32
CA ARG A 111 -9.83 -2.96 13.34
C ARG A 111 -9.01 -1.88 14.03
N LYS A 112 -9.61 -1.09 14.94
CA LYS A 112 -8.89 -0.05 15.71
C LYS A 112 -7.75 -0.63 16.56
N LYS A 113 -7.93 -1.81 17.16
CA LYS A 113 -6.91 -2.55 17.92
C LYS A 113 -5.75 -3.02 17.04
N ARG A 114 -6.04 -3.54 15.85
CA ARG A 114 -5.02 -3.94 14.86
C ARG A 114 -4.16 -2.74 14.43
N LEU A 115 -4.79 -1.59 14.15
CA LEU A 115 -4.09 -0.39 13.69
C LEU A 115 -3.22 0.30 14.76
N SER A 116 -3.43 0.02 16.06
CA SER A 116 -2.54 0.53 17.12
C SER A 116 -1.22 -0.21 17.23
N LYS A 117 -1.14 -1.45 16.75
CA LYS A 117 0.07 -2.26 16.88
C LYS A 117 1.17 -1.73 15.96
N MET A 118 2.41 -1.89 16.38
CA MET A 118 3.55 -1.74 15.50
C MET A 118 3.73 -2.98 14.65
N VAL A 119 4.07 -2.77 13.38
CA VAL A 119 4.22 -3.85 12.40
C VAL A 119 5.58 -3.73 11.74
N GLN A 120 6.15 -4.88 11.42
CA GLN A 120 7.41 -4.96 10.68
C GLN A 120 7.21 -4.47 9.24
N VAL A 121 8.24 -3.85 8.68
CA VAL A 121 8.25 -3.47 7.25
C VAL A 121 8.29 -4.73 6.39
N ASN A 122 7.61 -4.71 5.23
CA ASN A 122 7.62 -5.81 4.27
C ASN A 122 8.99 -5.93 3.60
N LYS A 123 9.38 -7.14 3.20
CA LYS A 123 10.73 -7.39 2.66
C LYS A 123 11.05 -6.54 1.43
N SER A 124 10.06 -6.29 0.56
CA SER A 124 10.19 -5.50 -0.66
C SER A 124 10.61 -4.04 -0.42
N ASP A 125 10.25 -3.45 0.72
CA ASP A 125 10.52 -2.03 1.01
C ASP A 125 11.88 -1.81 1.71
N TYR A 126 12.61 -2.86 2.06
CA TYR A 126 13.84 -2.73 2.88
C TYR A 126 14.94 -1.94 2.19
N ASP A 127 15.12 -2.12 0.89
CA ASP A 127 16.22 -1.48 0.16
C ASP A 127 15.99 0.02 0.06
N ASN A 128 14.74 0.44 -0.20
CA ASN A 128 14.32 1.83 -0.19
C ASN A 128 14.56 2.51 1.17
N VAL A 129 14.22 1.82 2.26
CA VAL A 129 14.40 2.37 3.62
C VAL A 129 15.88 2.43 4.00
N THR A 130 16.67 1.41 3.66
CA THR A 130 18.10 1.34 3.98
C THR A 130 18.88 2.41 3.21
N GLY A 131 18.59 2.60 1.91
CA GLY A 131 19.21 3.64 1.10
C GLY A 131 18.92 5.06 1.60
N ALA A 132 17.69 5.30 2.08
CA ALA A 132 17.31 6.60 2.64
C ALA A 132 17.91 6.88 4.03
N LEU A 133 18.32 5.84 4.76
CA LEU A 133 18.78 5.89 6.15
C LEU A 133 20.17 5.24 6.29
N PRO A 134 21.23 5.87 5.76
CA PRO A 134 22.56 5.26 5.67
C PRO A 134 23.21 4.94 7.02
N TYR A 135 22.84 5.64 8.09
CA TYR A 135 23.40 5.46 9.42
C TYR A 135 22.57 4.56 10.34
N LEU A 136 21.52 3.91 9.81
CA LEU A 136 20.65 3.06 10.60
C LEU A 136 21.16 1.61 10.61
N LYS A 137 21.45 1.07 11.80
CA LYS A 137 21.92 -0.32 11.96
C LYS A 137 20.76 -1.31 11.82
N VAL A 138 20.71 -2.09 10.75
CA VAL A 138 19.64 -3.05 10.44
C VAL A 138 20.19 -4.48 10.33
N ASN A 139 19.51 -5.45 10.93
CA ASN A 139 19.82 -6.88 10.76
C ASN A 139 18.82 -7.54 9.80
N ARG A 140 19.26 -7.86 8.57
CA ARG A 140 18.41 -8.43 7.51
C ARG A 140 17.99 -9.89 7.74
N LYS A 141 18.67 -10.61 8.65
CA LYS A 141 18.46 -12.03 8.94
C LYS A 141 17.43 -12.30 10.03
N ALA A 142 16.97 -11.28 10.74
CA ALA A 142 16.07 -11.43 11.89
C ALA A 142 14.60 -11.68 11.51
N ASN A 143 14.30 -12.26 10.35
CA ASN A 143 12.93 -12.61 9.93
C ASN A 143 12.62 -14.04 10.33
#